data_AF-A0A518GFG8-F1
#
_entry.id   AF-A0A518GFG8-F1
#
_cell.length_a   1.000
_cell.length_b   1.000
_cell.length_c   1.000
_cell.angle_alpha   90.00
_cell.angle_beta   90.00
_cell.angle_gamma   90.00
#
_symmetry.space_group_name_H-M   'P 1'
#
loop_
_entity.id
_entity.type
_entity.pdbx_description
1 polymer ?
#
loop_
_entity_poly.entity_id
_entity_poly.type
_entity_poly.pdbx_seq_one_letter_code
_entity_poly.pdbx_strand_id
1 'polypeptide(L)'
;MRIRRLLLPYINIFGFVAMVSLFGMARFAVAADPLGSWNEGAAKQSILEFVERVTREGSPAFVPSAERVAVFDNDGTLWPEAPLPFQAAFVFDELRRRAPLEPELADDPFVQAALQGDLSKLLAGKNHDGLMHVIGVTHAGMTTDEFDQRVNDWLATAKHPRFEKPYSELTYQPMQELLVYLRLKGFKTFIVSGGGADFMRVWSERVYGIPPENVVGSMWQARFELRDGLPVLVKTMDHLFVDDKEGKPVGIHQFIGRRPIACFGNSDGDQAMLEYTTIGNPRASFGLIVHHTDAEREYAYDANPQSSGKLTTALTRADECGWTVVDMKVDWQKIWSDPAGAPSEGVALSLVGKWLAEDIDSAGVIDLAQSTLEFSADGAVSGSSAVNRFQGQAKVDHNSCTFGPLAMTRRAGPPALMDQESKFMAALQRVVQYRIAETGLLFLIDAEGTDVLRFSKMEN
;
A
#
# COMPACT_ATOMS: atom_id res chain seq x y z
N MET A 1 -64.35 9.67 78.77
CA MET A 1 -65.57 9.99 77.98
C MET A 1 -65.10 10.64 76.68
N ARG A 2 -65.29 9.92 75.56
CA ARG A 2 -65.38 10.34 74.14
C ARG A 2 -64.98 11.78 73.70
N ILE A 3 -64.13 11.83 72.66
CA ILE A 3 -64.42 12.30 71.26
C ILE A 3 -63.54 13.42 70.63
N ARG A 4 -62.93 13.03 69.49
CA ARG A 4 -62.60 13.71 68.19
C ARG A 4 -61.44 14.72 68.03
N ARG A 5 -60.38 14.18 67.40
CA ARG A 5 -59.86 14.39 66.02
C ARG A 5 -59.55 15.81 65.47
N LEU A 6 -58.26 15.89 65.08
CA LEU A 6 -57.62 16.42 63.85
C LEU A 6 -57.41 17.92 63.69
N LEU A 7 -56.14 18.30 63.47
CA LEU A 7 -55.64 19.02 62.29
C LEU A 7 -54.10 18.84 62.15
N LEU A 8 -53.64 18.55 60.94
CA LEU A 8 -52.26 18.56 60.40
C LEU A 8 -51.75 20.03 60.20
N PRO A 9 -50.55 20.36 59.62
CA PRO A 9 -49.45 19.53 59.08
C PRO A 9 -48.00 20.06 59.36
N TYR A 10 -47.01 19.28 58.89
CA TYR A 10 -45.75 19.67 58.18
C TYR A 10 -44.43 19.07 58.71
N ILE A 11 -43.83 18.33 57.79
CA ILE A 11 -42.63 17.50 57.83
C ILE A 11 -41.45 18.35 57.34
N ASN A 12 -40.28 18.21 57.98
CA ASN A 12 -39.02 18.74 57.46
C ASN A 12 -37.98 17.62 57.26
N ILE A 13 -37.17 17.81 56.23
CA ILE A 13 -36.53 16.81 55.36
C ILE A 13 -35.18 16.28 55.88
N PHE A 14 -34.91 15.04 55.48
CA PHE A 14 -33.68 14.24 55.56
C PHE A 14 -32.38 14.95 55.11
N GLY A 15 -31.28 14.67 55.80
CA GLY A 15 -29.91 14.79 55.28
C GLY A 15 -29.23 13.41 55.28
N PHE A 16 -28.95 12.87 54.09
CA PHE A 16 -28.18 11.62 53.90
C PHE A 16 -26.95 11.95 53.03
N VAL A 17 -25.76 11.64 53.54
CA VAL A 17 -24.48 11.81 52.84
C VAL A 17 -24.29 10.62 51.90
N ALA A 18 -24.20 10.88 50.59
CA ALA A 18 -23.86 9.87 49.58
C ALA A 18 -22.37 9.99 49.22
N MET A 19 -21.60 8.96 49.58
CA MET A 19 -20.22 8.74 49.14
C MET A 19 -20.25 8.16 47.73
N VAL A 20 -19.89 8.97 46.72
CA VAL A 20 -19.80 8.53 45.32
C VAL A 20 -18.42 7.91 45.09
N SER A 21 -18.37 6.59 44.96
CA SER A 21 -17.19 5.86 44.50
C SER A 21 -16.96 6.11 43.01
N LEU A 22 -15.87 6.80 42.66
CA LEU A 22 -15.38 6.91 41.28
C LEU A 22 -14.81 5.54 40.85
N PHE A 23 -15.59 4.73 40.15
CA PHE A 23 -15.05 3.67 39.31
C PHE A 23 -14.48 4.31 38.05
N GLY A 24 -13.16 4.40 37.95
CA GLY A 24 -12.48 4.76 36.70
C GLY A 24 -12.75 3.69 35.65
N MET A 25 -13.55 4.02 34.63
CA MET A 25 -13.60 3.23 33.40
C MET A 25 -12.25 3.37 32.70
N ALA A 26 -11.39 2.37 32.86
CA ALA A 26 -10.27 2.18 31.96
C ALA A 26 -10.85 1.96 30.55
N ARG A 27 -10.71 2.96 29.68
CA ARG A 27 -10.96 2.77 28.25
C ARG A 27 -9.81 1.94 27.71
N PHE A 28 -10.03 0.64 27.54
CA PHE A 28 -9.18 -0.15 26.67
C PHE A 28 -9.37 0.40 25.26
N ALA A 29 -8.33 1.03 24.70
CA ALA A 29 -8.26 1.26 23.27
C ALA A 29 -8.24 -0.14 22.62
N VAL A 30 -9.33 -0.49 21.94
CA VAL A 30 -9.32 -1.65 21.04
C VAL A 30 -8.35 -1.27 19.93
N ALA A 31 -7.25 -2.02 19.80
CA ALA A 31 -6.35 -1.86 18.67
C ALA A 31 -7.18 -2.02 17.39
N ALA A 32 -7.05 -1.09 16.45
CA ALA A 32 -7.73 -1.19 15.16
C ALA A 32 -7.34 -2.52 14.50
N ASP A 33 -8.35 -3.22 13.96
CA ASP A 33 -8.14 -4.47 13.25
C ASP A 33 -7.27 -4.22 12.00
N PRO A 34 -6.05 -4.78 11.92
CA PRO A 34 -5.14 -4.49 10.83
C PRO A 34 -5.58 -5.08 9.48
N LEU A 35 -6.57 -5.99 9.49
CA LEU A 35 -7.09 -6.70 8.32
C LEU A 35 -8.62 -6.60 8.30
N GLY A 36 -9.14 -5.37 8.46
CA GLY A 36 -10.56 -5.09 8.67
C GLY A 36 -11.50 -5.46 7.52
N SER A 37 -11.01 -5.61 6.29
CA SER A 37 -11.78 -6.09 5.14
C SER A 37 -11.70 -7.60 4.94
N TRP A 38 -10.95 -8.31 5.79
CA TRP A 38 -10.94 -9.77 5.87
C TRP A 38 -11.98 -10.25 6.89
N ASN A 39 -12.84 -11.18 6.47
CA ASN A 39 -13.73 -11.89 7.38
C ASN A 39 -12.93 -12.69 8.41
N GLU A 40 -13.52 -12.84 9.60
CA GLU A 40 -12.99 -13.76 10.60
C GLU A 40 -13.01 -15.19 10.04
N GLY A 41 -11.86 -15.85 10.02
CA GLY A 41 -11.71 -17.15 9.41
C GLY A 41 -10.26 -17.63 9.35
N ALA A 42 -10.07 -18.83 8.82
CA ALA A 42 -8.76 -19.49 8.77
C ALA A 42 -7.72 -18.68 8.00
N ALA A 43 -8.10 -18.02 6.90
CA ALA A 43 -7.20 -17.22 6.09
C ALA A 43 -6.64 -16.00 6.85
N LYS A 44 -7.52 -15.21 7.47
CA LYS A 44 -7.11 -14.05 8.29
C LYS A 44 -6.25 -14.49 9.47
N GLN A 45 -6.65 -15.56 10.15
CA GLN A 45 -5.92 -16.08 11.31
C GLN A 45 -4.52 -16.57 10.92
N SER A 46 -4.37 -17.30 9.82
CA SER A 46 -3.06 -17.82 9.40
C SER A 46 -2.07 -16.70 9.08
N ILE A 47 -2.52 -15.59 8.49
CA ILE A 47 -1.72 -14.39 8.27
C ILE A 47 -1.27 -13.79 9.61
N LEU A 48 -2.22 -13.52 10.52
CA LEU A 48 -1.92 -12.87 11.80
C LEU A 48 -0.96 -13.73 12.64
N GLU A 49 -1.20 -15.03 12.71
CA GLU A 49 -0.36 -15.99 13.43
C GLU A 49 1.04 -16.09 12.85
N PHE A 50 1.18 -16.15 11.52
CA PHE A 50 2.49 -16.17 10.88
C PHE A 50 3.28 -14.90 11.21
N VAL A 51 2.68 -13.73 11.01
CA VAL A 51 3.33 -12.44 11.23
C VAL A 51 3.72 -12.27 12.69
N GLU A 52 2.84 -12.57 13.63
CA GLU A 52 3.14 -12.57 15.07
C GLU A 52 4.30 -13.52 15.41
N ARG A 53 4.27 -14.74 14.87
CA ARG A 53 5.31 -15.76 15.12
C ARG A 53 6.70 -15.31 14.68
N VAL A 54 6.82 -14.62 13.55
CA VAL A 54 8.14 -14.20 13.00
C VAL A 54 8.57 -12.80 13.42
N THR A 55 7.68 -12.01 14.05
CA THR A 55 7.99 -10.62 14.45
C THR A 55 8.06 -10.41 15.96
N ARG A 56 7.46 -11.29 16.78
CA ARG A 56 7.54 -11.18 18.24
C ARG A 56 8.94 -11.48 18.74
N GLU A 57 9.55 -10.52 19.42
CA GLU A 57 10.84 -10.70 20.10
C GLU A 57 10.78 -11.85 21.12
N GLY A 58 11.83 -12.67 21.16
CA GLY A 58 11.88 -13.88 21.99
C GLY A 58 11.14 -15.09 21.41
N SER A 59 10.42 -14.94 20.28
CA SER A 59 9.93 -16.10 19.53
C SER A 59 11.09 -16.92 18.99
N PRO A 60 11.07 -18.27 19.06
CA PRO A 60 12.09 -19.11 18.43
C PRO A 60 12.10 -18.99 16.90
N ALA A 61 11.01 -18.49 16.30
CA ALA A 61 10.86 -18.24 14.88
C ALA A 61 11.10 -16.77 14.50
N PHE A 62 11.58 -15.93 15.44
CA PHE A 62 11.83 -14.51 15.19
C PHE A 62 12.79 -14.32 14.01
N VAL A 63 12.42 -13.41 13.11
CA VAL A 63 13.24 -13.01 11.96
C VAL A 63 13.55 -11.52 12.11
N PRO A 64 14.81 -11.07 12.01
CA PRO A 64 15.14 -9.64 12.01
C PRO A 64 14.47 -8.91 10.84
N SER A 65 14.06 -7.64 11.02
CA SER A 65 13.37 -6.86 9.98
C SER A 65 14.11 -6.81 8.64
N ALA A 66 15.45 -6.72 8.67
CA ALA A 66 16.28 -6.73 7.46
C ALA A 66 16.15 -8.02 6.60
N GLU A 67 15.67 -9.12 7.19
CA GLU A 67 15.47 -10.42 6.54
C GLU A 67 14.00 -10.72 6.21
N ARG A 68 13.05 -9.87 6.64
CA ARG A 68 11.61 -10.07 6.42
C ARG A 68 11.23 -9.62 5.00
N VAL A 69 11.38 -10.52 4.04
CA VAL A 69 10.97 -10.28 2.63
C VAL A 69 9.64 -10.98 2.35
N ALA A 70 8.67 -10.21 1.84
CA ALA A 70 7.39 -10.69 1.33
C ALA A 70 7.28 -10.38 -0.17
N VAL A 71 6.90 -11.37 -0.97
CA VAL A 71 6.72 -11.23 -2.43
C VAL A 71 5.26 -11.45 -2.80
N PHE A 72 4.77 -10.66 -3.74
CA PHE A 72 3.40 -10.67 -4.24
C PHE A 72 3.43 -10.74 -5.76
N ASP A 73 2.61 -11.59 -6.38
CA ASP A 73 2.19 -11.28 -7.75
C ASP A 73 1.34 -10.01 -7.78
N ASN A 74 1.14 -9.44 -8.96
CA ASN A 74 0.31 -8.27 -9.17
C ASN A 74 -1.04 -8.63 -9.78
N ASP A 75 -1.05 -9.07 -11.04
CA ASP A 75 -2.24 -9.48 -11.79
C ASP A 75 -2.94 -10.65 -11.08
N GLY A 76 -4.23 -10.51 -10.75
CA GLY A 76 -5.00 -11.50 -10.01
C GLY A 76 -4.69 -11.61 -8.51
N THR A 77 -3.64 -10.96 -8.01
CA THR A 77 -3.25 -11.03 -6.59
C THR A 77 -3.42 -9.71 -5.85
N LEU A 78 -3.01 -8.58 -6.44
CA LEU A 78 -3.20 -7.23 -5.86
C LEU A 78 -4.29 -6.42 -6.56
N TRP A 79 -4.59 -6.77 -7.81
CA TRP A 79 -5.68 -6.21 -8.61
C TRP A 79 -6.25 -7.26 -9.61
N PRO A 80 -7.38 -6.99 -10.28
CA PRO A 80 -7.96 -7.89 -11.27
C PRO A 80 -7.08 -8.11 -12.50
N GLU A 81 -7.20 -9.32 -13.06
CA GLU A 81 -6.64 -9.66 -14.37
C GLU A 81 -7.70 -10.15 -15.37
N ALA A 82 -8.96 -10.26 -14.94
CA ALA A 82 -10.08 -10.64 -15.79
C ALA A 82 -10.82 -9.39 -16.32
N PRO A 83 -11.28 -9.39 -17.59
CA PRO A 83 -11.13 -10.46 -18.58
C PRO A 83 -9.76 -10.47 -19.27
N LEU A 84 -8.93 -9.45 -19.00
CA LEU A 84 -7.61 -9.28 -19.57
C LEU A 84 -6.72 -8.51 -18.56
N PRO A 85 -5.44 -8.86 -18.41
CA PRO A 85 -4.50 -8.07 -17.61
C PRO A 85 -4.48 -6.59 -18.00
N PHE A 86 -4.32 -5.72 -17.01
CA PHE A 86 -4.43 -4.27 -17.23
C PHE A 86 -3.33 -3.74 -18.16
N GLN A 87 -2.13 -4.33 -18.15
CA GLN A 87 -1.09 -3.96 -19.11
C GLN A 87 -1.52 -4.26 -20.55
N ALA A 88 -2.21 -5.38 -20.81
CA ALA A 88 -2.68 -5.69 -22.15
C ALA A 88 -3.83 -4.76 -22.58
N ALA A 89 -4.66 -4.30 -21.65
CA ALA A 89 -5.63 -3.22 -21.91
C ALA A 89 -4.91 -1.92 -22.32
N PHE A 90 -3.85 -1.53 -21.61
CA PHE A 90 -3.00 -0.39 -21.98
C PHE A 90 -2.43 -0.53 -23.40
N VAL A 91 -1.87 -1.70 -23.73
CA VAL A 91 -1.32 -1.95 -25.08
C VAL A 91 -2.40 -1.79 -26.16
N PHE A 92 -3.61 -2.30 -25.93
CA PHE A 92 -4.70 -2.18 -26.90
C PHE A 92 -5.20 -0.74 -27.05
N ASP A 93 -5.27 0.02 -25.96
CA ASP A 93 -5.65 1.43 -26.03
C ASP A 93 -4.58 2.29 -26.72
N GLU A 94 -3.30 1.97 -26.52
CA GLU A 94 -2.22 2.63 -27.22
C GLU A 94 -2.27 2.36 -28.74
N LEU A 95 -2.60 1.14 -29.14
CA LEU A 95 -2.86 0.82 -30.55
C LEU A 95 -4.07 1.61 -31.10
N ARG A 96 -5.18 1.70 -30.34
CA ARG A 96 -6.37 2.48 -30.75
C ARG A 96 -6.06 3.95 -30.93
N ARG A 97 -5.21 4.50 -30.07
CA ARG A 97 -4.77 5.90 -30.14
C ARG A 97 -3.87 6.16 -31.34
N ARG A 98 -2.97 5.23 -31.67
CA ARG A 98 -1.94 5.40 -32.71
C ARG A 98 -2.40 4.99 -34.11
N ALA A 99 -3.17 3.92 -34.26
CA ALA A 99 -3.56 3.40 -35.57
C ALA A 99 -4.23 4.45 -36.50
N PRO A 100 -5.09 5.38 -36.03
CA PRO A 100 -5.63 6.43 -36.88
C PRO A 100 -4.60 7.44 -37.41
N LEU A 101 -3.42 7.51 -36.77
CA LEU A 101 -2.34 8.45 -37.09
C LEU A 101 -1.18 7.79 -37.86
N GLU A 102 -1.10 6.46 -37.84
CA GLU A 102 0.01 5.67 -38.37
C GLU A 102 -0.51 4.59 -39.33
N PRO A 103 -0.58 4.86 -40.65
CA PRO A 103 -1.17 3.93 -41.63
C PRO A 103 -0.51 2.54 -41.65
N GLU A 104 0.83 2.48 -41.52
CA GLU A 104 1.55 1.20 -41.48
C GLU A 104 1.17 0.36 -40.25
N LEU A 105 0.93 1.00 -39.11
CA LEU A 105 0.45 0.33 -37.90
C LEU A 105 -0.99 -0.15 -38.07
N ALA A 106 -1.84 0.64 -38.74
CA ALA A 106 -3.22 0.27 -39.01
C ALA A 106 -3.33 -0.93 -39.97
N ASP A 107 -2.44 -1.06 -40.95
CA ASP A 107 -2.46 -2.17 -41.92
C ASP A 107 -1.86 -3.47 -41.36
N ASP A 108 -1.26 -3.44 -40.17
CA ASP A 108 -0.61 -4.60 -39.57
C ASP A 108 -1.63 -5.69 -39.13
N PRO A 109 -1.48 -6.96 -39.57
CA PRO A 109 -2.44 -8.03 -39.27
C PRO A 109 -2.55 -8.43 -37.80
N PHE A 110 -1.52 -8.22 -36.99
CA PHE A 110 -1.55 -8.49 -35.55
C PHE A 110 -2.11 -7.29 -34.78
N VAL A 111 -1.83 -6.06 -35.22
CA VAL A 111 -2.51 -4.87 -34.68
C VAL A 111 -4.01 -4.96 -34.93
N GLN A 112 -4.45 -5.33 -36.14
CA GLN A 112 -5.85 -5.56 -36.44
C GLN A 112 -6.49 -6.63 -35.54
N ALA A 113 -5.76 -7.72 -35.28
CA ALA A 113 -6.21 -8.77 -34.35
C ALA A 113 -6.40 -8.21 -32.93
N ALA A 114 -5.43 -7.43 -32.44
CA ALA A 114 -5.51 -6.78 -31.13
C ALA A 114 -6.68 -5.80 -31.02
N LEU A 115 -6.88 -4.96 -32.02
CA LEU A 115 -8.00 -4.01 -32.07
C LEU A 115 -9.37 -4.70 -32.10
N GLN A 116 -9.45 -5.89 -32.70
CA GLN A 116 -10.64 -6.73 -32.76
C GLN A 116 -10.82 -7.63 -31.52
N GLY A 117 -9.87 -7.64 -30.59
CA GLY A 117 -9.90 -8.50 -29.40
C GLY A 117 -9.68 -9.98 -29.69
N ASP A 118 -9.04 -10.33 -30.82
CA ASP A 118 -8.75 -11.71 -31.21
C ASP A 118 -7.53 -12.26 -30.43
N LEU A 119 -7.75 -12.51 -29.14
CA LEU A 119 -6.73 -13.06 -28.24
C LEU A 119 -6.24 -14.43 -28.71
N SER A 120 -7.11 -15.24 -29.31
CA SER A 120 -6.73 -16.55 -29.85
C SER A 120 -5.67 -16.44 -30.94
N LYS A 121 -5.77 -15.45 -31.82
CA LYS A 121 -4.75 -15.17 -32.83
C LYS A 121 -3.47 -14.59 -32.25
N LEU A 122 -3.57 -13.70 -31.25
CA LEU A 122 -2.38 -13.12 -30.61
C LEU A 122 -1.57 -14.13 -29.79
N LEU A 123 -2.27 -15.04 -29.12
CA LEU A 123 -1.69 -16.08 -28.26
C LEU A 123 -1.40 -17.38 -29.02
N ALA A 124 -1.58 -17.40 -30.35
CA ALA A 124 -1.26 -18.57 -31.15
C ALA A 124 0.25 -18.83 -31.20
N GLY A 125 0.62 -20.11 -31.26
CA GLY A 125 2.02 -20.54 -31.36
C GLY A 125 2.73 -20.64 -30.01
N LYS A 126 3.91 -21.25 -30.02
CA LYS A 126 4.65 -21.58 -28.79
C LYS A 126 5.17 -20.35 -28.04
N ASN A 127 5.43 -19.25 -28.77
CA ASN A 127 6.02 -18.03 -28.22
C ASN A 127 5.05 -16.84 -28.23
N HIS A 128 3.77 -17.06 -28.54
CA HIS A 128 2.76 -16.01 -28.69
C HIS A 128 3.24 -14.87 -29.61
N ASP A 129 3.74 -15.21 -30.81
CA ASP A 129 4.45 -14.28 -31.69
C ASP A 129 3.63 -13.02 -32.02
N GLY A 130 2.31 -13.14 -32.13
CA GLY A 130 1.41 -12.01 -32.36
C GLY A 130 1.37 -11.03 -31.18
N LEU A 131 1.33 -11.54 -29.94
CA LEU A 131 1.44 -10.73 -28.73
C LEU A 131 2.81 -10.04 -28.65
N MET A 132 3.89 -10.76 -28.94
CA MET A 132 5.25 -10.21 -28.92
C MET A 132 5.44 -9.09 -29.95
N HIS A 133 4.86 -9.26 -31.14
CA HIS A 133 4.85 -8.23 -32.17
C HIS A 133 4.10 -6.97 -31.71
N VAL A 134 2.91 -7.15 -31.15
CA VAL A 134 2.08 -6.06 -30.62
C VAL A 134 2.78 -5.29 -29.49
N ILE A 135 3.48 -5.97 -28.60
CA ILE A 135 4.32 -5.33 -27.57
C ILE A 135 5.47 -4.56 -28.24
N GLY A 136 6.16 -5.17 -29.21
CA GLY A 136 7.26 -4.54 -29.94
C GLY A 136 6.86 -3.22 -30.59
N VAL A 137 5.77 -3.19 -31.37
CA VAL A 137 5.33 -1.98 -32.06
C VAL A 137 4.82 -0.89 -31.12
N THR A 138 4.42 -1.24 -29.90
CA THR A 138 3.92 -0.29 -28.89
C THR A 138 5.00 0.22 -27.94
N HIS A 139 6.12 -0.48 -27.77
CA HIS A 139 7.13 -0.19 -26.74
C HIS A 139 8.55 0.04 -27.26
N ALA A 140 8.94 -0.55 -28.39
CA ALA A 140 10.34 -0.55 -28.81
C ALA A 140 10.80 0.82 -29.35
N GLY A 141 12.03 1.21 -29.03
CA GLY A 141 12.70 2.40 -29.59
C GLY A 141 12.36 3.73 -28.91
N MET A 142 11.33 3.77 -28.06
CA MET A 142 11.05 4.93 -27.20
C MET A 142 11.94 4.94 -25.96
N THR A 143 12.08 6.11 -25.36
CA THR A 143 12.74 6.27 -24.07
C THR A 143 11.89 5.70 -22.93
N THR A 144 12.51 5.40 -21.80
CA THR A 144 11.79 5.04 -20.57
C THR A 144 10.85 6.15 -20.12
N ASP A 145 11.27 7.41 -20.24
CA ASP A 145 10.48 8.57 -19.80
C ASP A 145 9.22 8.77 -20.68
N GLU A 146 9.36 8.57 -22.00
CA GLU A 146 8.20 8.58 -22.92
C GLU A 146 7.23 7.45 -22.61
N PHE A 147 7.74 6.27 -22.25
CA PHE A 147 6.92 5.14 -21.85
C PHE A 147 6.15 5.44 -20.55
N ASP A 148 6.84 5.96 -19.55
CA ASP A 148 6.27 6.31 -18.25
C ASP A 148 5.17 7.37 -18.41
N GLN A 149 5.39 8.38 -19.26
CA GLN A 149 4.38 9.38 -19.56
C GLN A 149 3.13 8.76 -20.20
N ARG A 150 3.29 7.85 -21.17
CA ARG A 150 2.15 7.16 -21.81
C ARG A 150 1.35 6.33 -20.82
N VAL A 151 2.02 5.64 -19.90
CA VAL A 151 1.34 4.86 -18.84
C VAL A 151 0.58 5.79 -17.90
N ASN A 152 1.17 6.91 -17.48
CA ASN A 152 0.50 7.90 -16.64
C ASN A 152 -0.73 8.53 -17.33
N ASP A 153 -0.61 8.92 -18.59
CA ASP A 153 -1.70 9.50 -19.37
C ASP A 153 -2.86 8.52 -19.54
N TRP A 154 -2.54 7.23 -19.77
CA TRP A 154 -3.53 6.17 -19.85
C TRP A 154 -4.22 5.97 -18.49
N LEU A 155 -3.49 5.82 -17.39
CA LEU A 155 -4.06 5.64 -16.06
C LEU A 155 -4.96 6.80 -15.63
N ALA A 156 -4.68 8.03 -16.07
CA ALA A 156 -5.47 9.20 -15.74
C ALA A 156 -6.88 9.21 -16.37
N THR A 157 -7.10 8.43 -17.43
CA THR A 157 -8.34 8.51 -18.24
C THR A 157 -9.01 7.16 -18.47
N ALA A 158 -8.24 6.07 -18.52
CA ALA A 158 -8.73 4.76 -18.84
C ALA A 158 -9.54 4.16 -17.68
N LYS A 159 -10.64 3.49 -18.05
CA LYS A 159 -11.55 2.85 -17.10
C LYS A 159 -11.79 1.41 -17.49
N HIS A 160 -11.89 0.55 -16.49
CA HIS A 160 -12.22 -0.85 -16.70
C HIS A 160 -13.66 -0.99 -17.25
N PRO A 161 -13.89 -1.76 -18.32
CA PRO A 161 -15.18 -1.76 -19.03
C PRO A 161 -16.34 -2.32 -18.22
N ARG A 162 -16.08 -3.27 -17.31
CA ARG A 162 -17.13 -3.84 -16.45
C ARG A 162 -17.47 -2.96 -15.25
N PHE A 163 -16.45 -2.35 -14.64
CA PHE A 163 -16.59 -1.67 -13.35
C PHE A 163 -16.75 -0.15 -13.49
N GLU A 164 -16.44 0.39 -14.67
CA GLU A 164 -16.49 1.82 -15.01
C GLU A 164 -15.66 2.71 -14.07
N LYS A 165 -14.63 2.11 -13.46
CA LYS A 165 -13.67 2.76 -12.55
C LYS A 165 -12.29 2.88 -13.20
N PRO A 166 -11.50 3.90 -12.82
CA PRO A 166 -10.09 3.95 -13.17
C PRO A 166 -9.36 2.67 -12.78
N TYR A 167 -8.47 2.19 -13.64
CA TYR A 167 -7.71 0.97 -13.38
C TYR A 167 -6.92 1.04 -12.06
N SER A 168 -6.36 2.21 -11.73
CA SER A 168 -5.64 2.44 -10.47
C SER A 168 -6.51 2.37 -9.21
N GLU A 169 -7.83 2.43 -9.33
CA GLU A 169 -8.76 2.31 -8.19
C GLU A 169 -9.27 0.86 -8.01
N LEU A 170 -8.97 -0.04 -8.95
CA LEU A 170 -9.38 -1.43 -8.91
C LEU A 170 -8.32 -2.28 -8.23
N THR A 171 -8.00 -1.95 -6.98
CA THR A 171 -7.12 -2.78 -6.15
C THR A 171 -7.92 -3.53 -5.10
N TYR A 172 -7.40 -4.67 -4.66
CA TYR A 172 -8.04 -5.46 -3.63
C TYR A 172 -7.80 -4.85 -2.25
N GLN A 173 -8.83 -4.27 -1.64
CA GLN A 173 -8.76 -3.65 -0.30
C GLN A 173 -8.15 -4.58 0.76
N PRO A 174 -8.52 -5.88 0.84
CA PRO A 174 -7.91 -6.80 1.79
C PRO A 174 -6.39 -6.95 1.58
N MET A 175 -5.93 -6.91 0.33
CA MET A 175 -4.50 -7.00 0.01
C MET A 175 -3.76 -5.69 0.28
N GLN A 176 -4.41 -4.53 0.12
CA GLN A 176 -3.88 -3.24 0.56
C GLN A 176 -3.63 -3.22 2.07
N GLU A 177 -4.61 -3.66 2.86
CA GLU A 177 -4.48 -3.81 4.31
C GLU A 177 -3.34 -4.75 4.69
N LEU A 178 -3.20 -5.87 3.98
CA LEU A 178 -2.13 -6.82 4.20
C LEU A 178 -0.74 -6.23 3.90
N LEU A 179 -0.59 -5.51 2.79
CA LEU A 179 0.65 -4.81 2.46
C LEU A 179 1.06 -3.82 3.56
N VAL A 180 0.10 -3.04 4.05
CA VAL A 180 0.29 -2.07 5.14
C VAL A 180 0.66 -2.76 6.44
N TYR A 181 -0.08 -3.82 6.81
CA TYR A 181 0.17 -4.61 8.00
C TYR A 181 1.57 -5.23 8.00
N LEU A 182 2.01 -5.80 6.88
CA LEU A 182 3.36 -6.37 6.75
C LEU A 182 4.44 -5.30 6.90
N ARG A 183 4.29 -4.13 6.25
CA ARG A 183 5.25 -3.02 6.40
C ARG A 183 5.32 -2.50 7.84
N LEU A 184 4.17 -2.34 8.51
CA LEU A 184 4.10 -2.01 9.95
C LEU A 184 4.82 -3.04 10.83
N LYS A 185 4.88 -4.28 10.38
CA LYS A 185 5.61 -5.39 11.04
C LYS A 185 7.03 -5.56 10.51
N GLY A 186 7.56 -4.57 9.80
CA GLY A 186 8.95 -4.49 9.36
C GLY A 186 9.31 -5.43 8.21
N PHE A 187 8.33 -5.86 7.42
CA PHE A 187 8.57 -6.56 6.15
C PHE A 187 8.88 -5.56 5.03
N LYS A 188 9.75 -5.99 4.12
CA LYS A 188 9.89 -5.40 2.79
C LYS A 188 8.93 -6.12 1.84
N THR A 189 8.03 -5.37 1.21
CA THR A 189 7.06 -5.89 0.26
C THR A 189 7.54 -5.67 -1.17
N PHE A 190 7.62 -6.73 -1.96
CA PHE A 190 8.04 -6.74 -3.35
C PHE A 190 6.91 -7.23 -4.26
N ILE A 191 6.85 -6.70 -5.47
CA ILE A 191 6.10 -7.29 -6.59
C ILE A 191 7.04 -8.22 -7.36
N VAL A 192 6.56 -9.40 -7.74
CA VAL A 192 7.22 -10.40 -8.59
C VAL A 192 6.17 -10.93 -9.57
N SER A 193 6.13 -10.38 -10.78
CA SER A 193 5.01 -10.54 -11.70
C SER A 193 5.41 -10.81 -13.14
N GLY A 194 4.62 -11.63 -13.83
CA GLY A 194 4.77 -11.86 -15.27
C GLY A 194 4.57 -10.59 -16.10
N GLY A 195 3.87 -9.59 -15.57
CA GLY A 195 3.70 -8.26 -16.16
C GLY A 195 5.01 -7.47 -16.32
N GLY A 196 4.97 -6.44 -17.16
CA GLY A 196 6.12 -5.60 -17.45
C GLY A 196 6.58 -4.79 -16.24
N ALA A 197 7.85 -4.93 -15.83
CA ALA A 197 8.41 -4.19 -14.69
C ALA A 197 8.24 -2.67 -14.86
N ASP A 198 8.60 -2.14 -16.04
CA ASP A 198 8.49 -0.71 -16.33
C ASP A 198 7.03 -0.22 -16.30
N PHE A 199 6.06 -1.06 -16.69
CA PHE A 199 4.65 -0.67 -16.61
C PHE A 199 4.21 -0.51 -15.16
N MET A 200 4.57 -1.46 -14.29
CA MET A 200 4.18 -1.42 -12.87
C MET A 200 4.89 -0.32 -12.09
N ARG A 201 6.19 -0.08 -12.35
CA ARG A 201 7.00 0.93 -11.66
C ARG A 201 6.44 2.35 -11.74
N VAL A 202 5.69 2.68 -12.78
CA VAL A 202 5.08 4.00 -12.97
C VAL A 202 4.04 4.35 -11.89
N TRP A 203 3.41 3.36 -11.28
CA TRP A 203 2.25 3.57 -10.41
C TRP A 203 2.23 2.76 -9.13
N SER A 204 3.02 1.68 -9.02
CA SER A 204 3.00 0.76 -7.87
C SER A 204 3.27 1.46 -6.54
N GLU A 205 4.13 2.47 -6.52
CA GLU A 205 4.45 3.20 -5.28
C GLU A 205 3.25 4.01 -4.81
N ARG A 206 2.62 4.76 -5.72
CA ARG A 206 1.43 5.57 -5.45
C ARG A 206 0.25 4.70 -5.01
N VAL A 207 0.10 3.52 -5.59
CA VAL A 207 -1.09 2.66 -5.44
C VAL A 207 -0.93 1.63 -4.31
N TYR A 208 0.24 1.03 -4.14
CA TYR A 208 0.51 -0.05 -3.17
C TYR A 208 1.48 0.32 -2.06
N GLY A 209 2.16 1.47 -2.17
CA GLY A 209 3.32 1.78 -1.33
C GLY A 209 4.51 0.86 -1.60
N ILE A 210 4.63 0.33 -2.82
CA ILE A 210 5.77 -0.51 -3.24
C ILE A 210 6.63 0.30 -4.23
N PRO A 211 7.83 0.75 -3.82
CA PRO A 211 8.67 1.61 -4.64
C PRO A 211 9.25 0.87 -5.84
N PRO A 212 9.71 1.57 -6.90
CA PRO A 212 10.14 0.96 -8.15
C PRO A 212 11.25 -0.09 -8.03
N GLU A 213 12.18 0.09 -7.09
CA GLU A 213 13.26 -0.85 -6.78
C GLU A 213 12.77 -2.16 -6.14
N ASN A 214 11.54 -2.18 -5.62
CA ASN A 214 10.89 -3.37 -5.10
C ASN A 214 9.92 -4.02 -6.11
N VAL A 215 10.01 -3.64 -7.39
CA VAL A 215 9.24 -4.24 -8.48
C VAL A 215 10.16 -5.09 -9.35
N VAL A 216 9.89 -6.40 -9.33
CA VAL A 216 10.45 -7.39 -10.25
C VAL A 216 9.35 -7.80 -11.21
N GLY A 217 9.66 -7.78 -12.50
CA GLY A 217 8.73 -8.26 -13.52
C GLY A 217 9.44 -8.52 -14.83
N SER A 218 8.67 -8.96 -15.83
CA SER A 218 9.20 -9.19 -17.17
C SER A 218 9.78 -7.89 -17.75
N MET A 219 10.98 -7.97 -18.33
CA MET A 219 11.65 -6.79 -18.86
C MET A 219 12.64 -7.12 -19.97
N TRP A 220 12.78 -6.19 -20.92
CA TRP A 220 13.86 -6.17 -21.89
C TRP A 220 14.99 -5.29 -21.40
N GLN A 221 16.17 -5.47 -21.98
CA GLN A 221 17.28 -4.57 -21.70
C GLN A 221 16.98 -3.15 -22.20
N ALA A 222 17.39 -2.15 -21.43
CA ALA A 222 17.47 -0.78 -21.90
C ALA A 222 18.85 -0.49 -22.49
N ARG A 223 18.92 0.44 -23.45
CA ARG A 223 20.16 0.94 -24.02
C ARG A 223 20.38 2.40 -23.63
N PHE A 224 21.58 2.72 -23.18
CA PHE A 224 22.00 4.11 -22.98
C PHE A 224 22.30 4.78 -24.32
N GLU A 225 21.73 5.96 -24.54
CA GLU A 225 21.97 6.80 -25.72
C GLU A 225 22.14 8.26 -25.31
N LEU A 226 22.81 9.04 -26.18
CA LEU A 226 22.74 10.50 -26.16
C LEU A 226 21.83 10.95 -27.30
N ARG A 227 20.64 11.48 -26.99
CA ARG A 227 19.72 12.08 -27.98
C ARG A 227 19.74 13.59 -27.79
N ASP A 228 20.12 14.31 -28.84
CA ASP A 228 20.31 15.78 -28.81
C ASP A 228 21.22 16.26 -27.66
N GLY A 229 22.23 15.45 -27.32
CA GLY A 229 23.19 15.74 -26.24
C GLY A 229 22.70 15.40 -24.83
N LEU A 230 21.48 14.88 -24.66
CA LEU A 230 20.92 14.48 -23.37
C LEU A 230 21.00 12.97 -23.16
N PRO A 231 21.39 12.49 -21.96
CA PRO A 231 21.42 11.07 -21.63
C PRO A 231 20.01 10.52 -21.50
N VAL A 232 19.72 9.44 -22.21
CA VAL A 232 18.43 8.74 -22.15
C VAL A 232 18.63 7.23 -22.08
N LEU A 233 17.64 6.53 -21.52
CA LEU A 233 17.51 5.08 -21.62
C LEU A 233 16.42 4.75 -22.63
N VAL A 234 16.74 3.88 -23.57
CA VAL A 234 15.85 3.48 -24.67
C VAL A 234 15.45 2.03 -24.49
N LYS A 235 14.14 1.78 -24.55
CA LYS A 235 13.57 0.43 -24.47
C LYS A 235 13.90 -0.34 -25.74
N THR A 236 14.48 -1.53 -25.57
CA THR A 236 14.82 -2.43 -26.67
C THR A 236 13.89 -3.65 -26.69
N MET A 237 14.06 -4.52 -27.68
CA MET A 237 13.50 -5.88 -27.69
C MET A 237 14.59 -6.93 -27.45
N ASP A 238 15.75 -6.53 -26.95
CA ASP A 238 16.89 -7.40 -26.71
C ASP A 238 16.80 -8.05 -25.33
N HIS A 239 17.18 -9.33 -25.25
CA HIS A 239 17.36 -10.09 -24.01
C HIS A 239 16.17 -10.00 -23.04
N LEU A 240 15.01 -10.46 -23.49
CA LEU A 240 13.84 -10.58 -22.63
C LEU A 240 14.10 -11.49 -21.43
N PHE A 241 13.92 -10.94 -20.23
CA PHE A 241 13.70 -11.71 -19.02
C PHE A 241 12.19 -11.86 -18.79
N VAL A 242 11.72 -13.09 -18.63
CA VAL A 242 10.31 -13.41 -18.34
C VAL A 242 10.21 -13.80 -16.87
N ASP A 243 9.49 -13.00 -16.09
CA ASP A 243 9.32 -13.19 -14.64
C ASP A 243 8.01 -13.94 -14.33
N ASP A 244 7.81 -15.09 -14.97
CA ASP A 244 6.62 -15.93 -14.78
C ASP A 244 7.04 -17.40 -14.55
N LYS A 245 6.22 -18.16 -13.82
CA LYS A 245 6.47 -19.57 -13.47
C LYS A 245 7.84 -19.75 -12.83
N GLU A 246 8.68 -20.62 -13.40
CA GLU A 246 10.05 -20.87 -12.93
C GLU A 246 10.96 -19.64 -13.06
N GLY A 247 10.55 -18.63 -13.84
CA GLY A 247 11.20 -17.32 -13.91
C GLY A 247 11.13 -16.56 -12.59
N LYS A 248 10.02 -16.66 -11.83
CA LYS A 248 9.82 -15.90 -10.59
C LYS A 248 10.89 -16.16 -9.52
N PRO A 249 11.23 -17.42 -9.15
CA PRO A 249 12.35 -17.68 -8.25
C PRO A 249 13.71 -17.15 -8.77
N VAL A 250 13.91 -17.16 -10.09
CA VAL A 250 15.13 -16.62 -10.71
C VAL A 250 15.16 -15.09 -10.59
N GLY A 251 14.04 -14.42 -10.83
CA GLY A 251 13.89 -12.97 -10.64
C GLY A 251 14.14 -12.56 -9.20
N ILE A 252 13.55 -13.28 -8.24
CA ILE A 252 13.82 -13.10 -6.81
C ILE A 252 15.33 -13.21 -6.50
N HIS A 253 16.00 -14.23 -7.02
CA HIS A 253 17.45 -14.39 -6.82
C HIS A 253 18.25 -13.23 -7.41
N GLN A 254 17.94 -12.83 -8.64
CA GLN A 254 18.71 -11.83 -9.38
C GLN A 254 18.51 -10.41 -8.86
N PHE A 255 17.26 -10.02 -8.57
CA PHE A 255 16.91 -8.63 -8.28
C PHE A 255 16.78 -8.35 -6.78
N ILE A 256 16.34 -9.33 -5.98
CA ILE A 256 16.17 -9.16 -4.53
C ILE A 256 17.38 -9.71 -3.76
N GLY A 257 17.97 -10.80 -4.24
CA GLY A 257 19.16 -11.42 -3.62
C GLY A 257 18.86 -12.06 -2.26
N ARG A 258 17.58 -12.25 -1.91
CA ARG A 258 17.15 -12.87 -0.65
C ARG A 258 15.91 -13.72 -0.84
N ARG A 259 15.96 -14.94 -0.30
CA ARG A 259 14.81 -15.85 -0.28
C ARG A 259 13.70 -15.25 0.59
N PRO A 260 12.47 -15.07 0.06
CA PRO A 260 11.34 -14.56 0.83
C PRO A 260 10.94 -15.52 1.96
N ILE A 261 10.22 -14.98 2.93
CA ILE A 261 9.55 -15.78 3.97
C ILE A 261 8.03 -15.69 3.88
N ALA A 262 7.48 -14.84 3.00
CA ALA A 262 6.06 -14.79 2.71
C ALA A 262 5.85 -14.62 1.21
N CYS A 263 4.92 -15.38 0.64
CA CYS A 263 4.59 -15.37 -0.78
C CYS A 263 3.09 -15.37 -0.98
N PHE A 264 2.61 -14.50 -1.87
CA PHE A 264 1.21 -14.32 -2.20
C PHE A 264 1.05 -14.36 -3.73
N GLY A 265 0.19 -15.23 -4.23
CA GLY A 265 -0.09 -15.40 -5.66
C GLY A 265 -1.53 -15.83 -5.89
N ASN A 266 -1.91 -16.14 -7.13
CA ASN A 266 -3.27 -16.58 -7.46
C ASN A 266 -3.33 -17.63 -8.58
N SER A 267 -2.21 -17.99 -9.20
CA SER A 267 -2.20 -18.84 -10.39
C SER A 267 -1.14 -19.95 -10.34
N ASP A 268 -1.19 -20.86 -11.31
CA ASP A 268 -0.14 -21.84 -11.57
C ASP A 268 1.19 -21.16 -11.98
N GLY A 269 1.15 -19.89 -12.44
CA GLY A 269 2.32 -19.04 -12.65
C GLY A 269 3.08 -18.73 -11.36
N ASP A 270 2.42 -18.78 -10.22
CA ASP A 270 3.02 -18.51 -8.90
C ASP A 270 3.56 -19.76 -8.22
N GLN A 271 3.27 -20.94 -8.76
CA GLN A 271 3.56 -22.19 -8.06
C GLN A 271 5.04 -22.30 -7.68
N ALA A 272 5.95 -22.02 -8.62
CA ALA A 272 7.39 -22.06 -8.36
C ALA A 272 7.82 -21.00 -7.34
N MET A 273 7.19 -19.82 -7.32
CA MET A 273 7.44 -18.76 -6.34
C MET A 273 7.00 -19.18 -4.92
N LEU A 274 5.82 -19.78 -4.81
CA LEU A 274 5.28 -20.35 -3.58
C LEU A 274 6.18 -21.49 -3.06
N GLU A 275 6.56 -22.42 -3.92
CA GLU A 275 7.46 -23.53 -3.59
C GLU A 275 8.83 -23.04 -3.14
N TYR A 276 9.42 -22.11 -3.90
CA TYR A 276 10.69 -21.51 -3.55
C TYR A 276 10.59 -20.76 -2.22
N THR A 277 9.45 -20.18 -1.87
CA THR A 277 9.29 -19.50 -0.59
C THR A 277 9.09 -20.48 0.57
N THR A 278 8.32 -21.56 0.40
CA THR A 278 7.86 -22.36 1.55
C THR A 278 8.58 -23.69 1.77
N ILE A 279 9.04 -24.36 0.71
CA ILE A 279 9.58 -25.71 0.83
C ILE A 279 11.01 -25.67 1.33
N GLY A 280 11.27 -26.24 2.51
CA GLY A 280 12.61 -26.29 3.10
C GLY A 280 13.22 -24.91 3.32
N ASN A 281 12.39 -23.90 3.61
CA ASN A 281 12.89 -22.60 4.00
C ASN A 281 13.59 -22.71 5.37
N PRO A 282 14.81 -22.18 5.55
CA PRO A 282 15.49 -22.18 6.84
C PRO A 282 14.79 -21.32 7.90
N ARG A 283 13.89 -20.42 7.50
CA ARG A 283 13.03 -19.63 8.37
C ARG A 283 11.61 -20.17 8.32
N ALA A 284 10.82 -19.87 9.35
CA ALA A 284 9.37 -20.03 9.25
C ALA A 284 8.86 -19.19 8.07
N SER A 285 8.09 -19.82 7.19
CA SER A 285 7.63 -19.22 5.95
C SER A 285 6.12 -19.38 5.77
N PHE A 286 5.54 -18.57 4.89
CA PHE A 286 4.11 -18.52 4.61
C PHE A 286 3.85 -18.44 3.11
N GLY A 287 2.81 -19.12 2.64
CA GLY A 287 2.32 -19.08 1.27
C GLY A 287 0.81 -18.90 1.26
N LEU A 288 0.31 -18.05 0.37
CA LEU A 288 -1.12 -17.80 0.20
C LEU A 288 -1.50 -17.73 -1.28
N ILE A 289 -2.63 -18.32 -1.61
CA ILE A 289 -3.26 -18.30 -2.93
C ILE A 289 -4.59 -17.53 -2.84
N VAL A 290 -4.77 -16.51 -3.67
CA VAL A 290 -6.07 -15.85 -3.89
C VAL A 290 -6.88 -16.69 -4.88
N HIS A 291 -8.02 -17.23 -4.45
CA HIS A 291 -8.93 -17.99 -5.30
C HIS A 291 -10.14 -17.12 -5.69
N HIS A 292 -10.25 -16.82 -6.98
CA HIS A 292 -11.30 -15.97 -7.56
C HIS A 292 -12.61 -16.74 -7.66
N THR A 293 -13.43 -16.66 -6.60
CA THR A 293 -14.70 -17.40 -6.46
C THR A 293 -15.95 -16.51 -6.54
N ASP A 294 -15.77 -15.19 -6.73
CA ASP A 294 -16.84 -14.20 -6.59
C ASP A 294 -17.23 -13.56 -7.92
N ALA A 295 -18.07 -14.26 -8.69
CA ALA A 295 -18.57 -13.76 -9.98
C ALA A 295 -19.44 -12.48 -9.86
N GLU A 296 -19.96 -12.17 -8.68
CA GLU A 296 -20.87 -11.04 -8.48
C GLU A 296 -20.09 -9.74 -8.26
N ARG A 297 -19.18 -9.74 -7.28
CA ARG A 297 -18.40 -8.56 -6.89
C ARG A 297 -17.12 -8.40 -7.71
N GLU A 298 -16.58 -9.50 -8.23
CA GLU A 298 -15.38 -9.62 -9.07
C GLU A 298 -15.70 -10.60 -10.22
N TYR A 299 -14.81 -11.50 -10.56
CA TYR A 299 -14.95 -12.61 -11.47
C TYR A 299 -14.80 -13.93 -10.71
N ALA A 300 -15.29 -15.02 -11.31
CA ALA A 300 -15.02 -16.36 -10.82
C ALA A 300 -14.32 -17.16 -11.91
N TYR A 301 -13.10 -17.62 -11.64
CA TYR A 301 -12.28 -18.36 -12.57
C TYR A 301 -11.16 -19.11 -11.85
N ASP A 302 -10.79 -20.26 -12.43
CA ASP A 302 -9.71 -21.12 -11.95
C ASP A 302 -9.06 -21.89 -13.10
N ALA A 303 -9.61 -23.03 -13.53
CA ALA A 303 -9.02 -23.94 -14.51
C ALA A 303 -9.10 -23.44 -15.96
N ASN A 304 -10.10 -22.61 -16.27
CA ASN A 304 -10.39 -22.14 -17.62
C ASN A 304 -10.67 -20.63 -17.64
N PRO A 305 -9.71 -19.77 -17.25
CA PRO A 305 -9.89 -18.34 -17.36
C PRO A 305 -9.95 -17.89 -18.83
N GLN A 306 -10.48 -16.70 -19.06
CA GLN A 306 -10.59 -16.14 -20.41
C GLN A 306 -9.23 -15.78 -21.03
N SER A 307 -8.25 -15.37 -20.22
CA SER A 307 -6.94 -14.91 -20.69
C SER A 307 -5.78 -15.43 -19.83
N SER A 308 -5.73 -15.03 -18.56
CA SER A 308 -4.66 -15.37 -17.60
C SER A 308 -5.24 -15.79 -16.24
N GLY A 309 -4.37 -16.15 -15.28
CA GLY A 309 -4.82 -16.53 -13.94
C GLY A 309 -5.24 -17.99 -13.78
N LYS A 310 -4.76 -18.89 -14.64
CA LYS A 310 -5.12 -20.31 -14.54
C LYS A 310 -4.61 -20.88 -13.22
N LEU A 311 -5.50 -21.47 -12.43
CA LEU A 311 -5.21 -22.04 -11.12
C LEU A 311 -5.70 -23.50 -11.08
N THR A 312 -4.78 -24.46 -11.17
CA THR A 312 -5.07 -25.89 -11.10
C THR A 312 -4.04 -26.67 -10.29
N THR A 313 -2.77 -26.60 -10.69
CA THR A 313 -1.69 -27.37 -10.06
C THR A 313 -1.28 -26.73 -8.74
N ALA A 314 -1.23 -25.40 -8.65
CA ALA A 314 -0.92 -24.72 -7.40
C ALA A 314 -2.03 -24.94 -6.36
N LEU A 315 -3.30 -24.90 -6.77
CA LEU A 315 -4.43 -25.16 -5.87
C LEU A 315 -4.42 -26.60 -5.36
N THR A 316 -4.12 -27.58 -6.22
CA THR A 316 -3.99 -28.99 -5.80
C THR A 316 -2.87 -29.19 -4.78
N ARG A 317 -1.76 -28.45 -4.93
CA ARG A 317 -0.59 -28.54 -4.04
C ARG A 317 -0.74 -27.76 -2.73
N ALA A 318 -1.76 -26.90 -2.61
CA ALA A 318 -1.90 -26.01 -1.47
C ALA A 318 -1.96 -26.77 -0.14
N ASP A 319 -2.77 -27.82 -0.06
CA ASP A 319 -2.90 -28.65 1.15
C ASP A 319 -1.58 -29.35 1.51
N GLU A 320 -0.89 -29.92 0.52
CA GLU A 320 0.37 -30.65 0.72
C GLU A 320 1.50 -29.72 1.19
N CYS A 321 1.51 -28.48 0.69
CA CYS A 321 2.54 -27.49 0.97
C CYS A 321 2.17 -26.54 2.13
N GLY A 322 0.98 -26.69 2.71
CA GLY A 322 0.46 -25.84 3.78
C GLY A 322 0.20 -24.40 3.35
N TRP A 323 -0.13 -24.16 2.08
CA TRP A 323 -0.49 -22.85 1.58
C TRP A 323 -1.92 -22.51 1.97
N THR A 324 -2.14 -21.29 2.47
CA THR A 324 -3.48 -20.78 2.75
C THR A 324 -4.18 -20.48 1.42
N VAL A 325 -5.39 -20.99 1.23
CA VAL A 325 -6.24 -20.63 0.08
C VAL A 325 -7.32 -19.67 0.56
N VAL A 326 -7.37 -18.50 -0.04
CA VAL A 326 -8.40 -17.48 0.21
C VAL A 326 -9.54 -17.70 -0.76
N ASP A 327 -10.75 -17.93 -0.25
CA ASP A 327 -11.97 -17.88 -1.04
C ASP A 327 -12.44 -16.43 -1.10
N MET A 328 -12.24 -15.74 -2.23
CA MET A 328 -12.56 -14.31 -2.35
C MET A 328 -14.01 -13.98 -1.93
N LYS A 329 -14.96 -14.84 -2.28
CA LYS A 329 -16.37 -14.64 -1.97
C LYS A 329 -16.64 -14.72 -0.47
N VAL A 330 -15.98 -15.65 0.22
CA VAL A 330 -16.22 -15.94 1.64
C VAL A 330 -15.33 -15.11 2.55
N ASP A 331 -14.06 -14.97 2.23
CA ASP A 331 -13.04 -14.42 3.13
C ASP A 331 -12.91 -12.91 3.03
N TRP A 332 -13.39 -12.28 1.95
CA TRP A 332 -13.31 -10.82 1.78
C TRP A 332 -14.66 -10.14 1.96
N GLN A 333 -14.72 -9.20 2.92
CA GLN A 333 -15.90 -8.34 3.15
C GLN A 333 -16.07 -7.30 2.05
N LYS A 334 -14.94 -6.80 1.52
CA LYS A 334 -14.87 -5.81 0.46
C LYS A 334 -13.86 -6.28 -0.58
N ILE A 335 -14.15 -6.02 -1.85
CA ILE A 335 -13.21 -6.27 -2.95
C ILE A 335 -12.38 -5.01 -3.19
N TRP A 336 -13.03 -3.90 -3.53
CA TRP A 336 -12.34 -2.70 -4.00
C TRP A 336 -11.85 -1.80 -2.88
N SER A 337 -10.67 -1.23 -3.08
CA SER A 337 -10.19 -0.08 -2.32
C SER A 337 -11.13 1.11 -2.45
N ASP A 338 -11.36 1.82 -1.34
CA ASP A 338 -12.13 3.06 -1.35
C ASP A 338 -11.18 4.24 -1.60
N PRO A 339 -11.31 5.02 -2.70
CA PRO A 339 -10.45 6.17 -2.95
C PRO A 339 -10.57 7.25 -1.85
N ALA A 340 -11.69 7.26 -1.10
CA ALA A 340 -11.93 8.19 0.00
C ALA A 340 -11.58 7.60 1.39
N GLY A 341 -11.21 6.31 1.45
CA GLY A 341 -10.97 5.55 2.67
C GLY A 341 -9.58 4.90 2.77
N ALA A 342 -8.83 4.85 1.67
CA ALA A 342 -7.39 4.64 1.73
C ALA A 342 -6.77 5.97 2.19
N PRO A 343 -6.10 6.04 3.35
CA PRO A 343 -5.05 7.03 3.44
C PRO A 343 -4.06 6.68 2.32
N SER A 344 -3.50 7.66 1.67
CA SER A 344 -2.29 7.46 0.87
C SER A 344 -1.14 7.12 1.85
N GLU A 345 -1.16 5.89 2.33
CA GLU A 345 -0.44 5.39 3.51
C GLU A 345 1.06 5.19 3.27
N GLY A 346 1.53 5.21 2.03
CA GLY A 346 2.95 5.08 1.71
C GLY A 346 3.79 6.17 2.39
N VAL A 347 3.21 7.35 2.58
CA VAL A 347 3.91 8.48 3.20
C VAL A 347 3.46 8.70 4.65
N ALA A 348 2.22 8.35 5.04
CA ALA A 348 1.72 8.48 6.41
C ALA A 348 2.46 7.58 7.42
N LEU A 349 2.86 6.36 7.03
CA LEU A 349 3.61 5.43 7.90
C LEU A 349 5.01 5.94 8.27
N SER A 350 5.65 6.71 7.38
CA SER A 350 6.98 7.27 7.63
C SER A 350 6.95 8.33 8.75
N LEU A 351 5.83 9.04 8.89
CA LEU A 351 5.57 10.02 9.94
C LEU A 351 5.22 9.38 11.27
N VAL A 352 4.73 8.15 11.31
CA VAL A 352 4.33 7.50 12.56
C VAL A 352 5.53 7.40 13.52
N GLY A 353 5.26 7.78 14.77
CA GLY A 353 6.24 7.84 15.84
C GLY A 353 6.43 9.25 16.38
N LYS A 354 7.40 9.37 17.30
CA LYS A 354 7.67 10.59 18.04
C LYS A 354 8.86 11.34 17.45
N TRP A 355 8.72 12.65 17.36
CA TRP A 355 9.66 13.56 16.72
C TRP A 355 10.02 14.69 17.68
N LEU A 356 11.30 15.06 17.70
CA LEU A 356 11.84 16.16 18.46
C LEU A 356 12.14 17.33 17.52
N ALA A 357 11.61 18.51 17.80
CA ALA A 357 11.87 19.70 17.00
C ALA A 357 13.32 20.14 17.19
N GLU A 358 14.03 20.34 16.08
CA GLU A 358 15.41 20.84 16.03
C GLU A 358 15.46 22.31 15.57
N ASP A 359 14.42 22.74 14.84
CA ASP A 359 14.31 24.09 14.28
C ASP A 359 12.84 24.50 14.14
N ILE A 360 12.55 25.77 14.44
CA ILE A 360 11.25 26.42 14.26
C ILE A 360 11.49 27.75 13.55
N ASP A 361 10.94 27.91 12.34
CA ASP A 361 11.07 29.12 11.52
C ASP A 361 12.53 29.57 11.30
N SER A 362 13.42 28.61 10.97
CA SER A 362 14.85 28.83 10.77
C SER A 362 15.60 29.33 12.02
N ALA A 363 15.04 29.09 13.20
CA ALA A 363 15.66 29.36 14.49
C ALA A 363 15.77 28.06 15.31
N GLY A 364 16.93 27.88 15.96
CA GLY A 364 17.15 26.75 16.87
C GLY A 364 16.21 26.78 18.08
N VAL A 365 15.92 25.59 18.61
CA VAL A 365 15.07 25.41 19.80
C VAL A 365 15.87 25.48 21.10
N ILE A 366 15.18 25.70 22.22
CA ILE A 366 15.78 25.69 23.57
C ILE A 366 15.92 24.22 24.04
N ASP A 367 17.16 23.73 24.15
CA ASP A 367 17.49 22.32 24.45
C ASP A 367 16.75 21.72 25.66
N LEU A 368 16.64 22.48 26.76
CA LEU A 368 16.02 22.01 28.01
C LEU A 368 14.48 22.05 28.01
N ALA A 369 13.87 22.55 26.92
CA ALA A 369 12.44 22.69 26.77
C ALA A 369 11.99 22.12 25.41
N GLN A 370 11.95 20.79 25.36
CA GLN A 370 11.65 20.05 24.14
C GLN A 370 10.25 20.35 23.61
N SER A 371 10.20 20.77 22.35
CA SER A 371 8.99 20.74 21.54
C SER A 371 8.96 19.41 20.78
N THR A 372 7.89 18.63 20.96
CA THR A 372 7.75 17.30 20.37
C THR A 372 6.45 17.17 19.62
N LEU A 373 6.44 16.35 18.58
CA LEU A 373 5.27 15.99 17.80
C LEU A 373 5.24 14.47 17.62
N GLU A 374 4.11 13.85 17.89
CA GLU A 374 3.90 12.41 17.72
C GLU A 374 2.72 12.20 16.78
N PHE A 375 2.94 11.41 15.74
CA PHE A 375 1.90 10.96 14.83
C PHE A 375 1.52 9.53 15.15
N SER A 376 0.24 9.31 15.38
CA SER A 376 -0.38 7.99 15.49
C SER A 376 -0.82 7.49 14.11
N ALA A 377 -0.90 6.18 13.94
CA ALA A 377 -1.31 5.55 12.69
C ALA A 377 -2.76 5.89 12.26
N ASP A 378 -3.60 6.31 13.20
CA ASP A 378 -4.99 6.71 12.96
C ASP A 378 -5.14 8.21 12.59
N GLY A 379 -4.04 8.93 12.36
CA GLY A 379 -4.04 10.36 12.05
C GLY A 379 -4.08 11.27 13.28
N ALA A 380 -4.21 10.71 14.49
CA ALA A 380 -4.14 11.50 15.71
C ALA A 380 -2.73 12.07 15.88
N VAL A 381 -2.64 13.31 16.36
CA VAL A 381 -1.36 13.94 16.71
C VAL A 381 -1.37 14.41 18.15
N SER A 382 -0.23 14.29 18.81
CA SER A 382 -0.05 14.80 20.16
C SER A 382 1.38 15.28 20.40
N GLY A 383 1.61 16.04 21.46
CA GLY A 383 2.96 16.51 21.73
C GLY A 383 3.08 17.50 22.87
N SER A 384 4.27 18.10 22.93
CA SER A 384 4.65 19.16 23.86
C SER A 384 5.07 20.37 23.02
N SER A 385 4.50 21.55 23.30
CA SER A 385 4.90 22.82 22.69
C SER A 385 5.85 23.58 23.62
N ALA A 386 6.83 22.88 24.22
CA ALA A 386 7.69 23.33 25.32
C ALA A 386 6.98 23.54 26.67
N VAL A 387 5.89 24.33 26.75
CA VAL A 387 5.19 24.62 28.03
C VAL A 387 3.92 23.80 28.18
N ASN A 388 3.14 23.67 27.11
CA ASN A 388 1.85 22.98 27.12
C ASN A 388 1.90 21.67 26.37
N ARG A 389 0.95 20.79 26.71
CA ARG A 389 0.66 19.61 25.88
C ARG A 389 -0.44 19.98 24.90
N PHE A 390 -0.34 19.44 23.70
CA PHE A 390 -1.38 19.58 22.68
C PHE A 390 -1.78 18.22 22.12
N GLN A 391 -2.98 18.18 21.55
CA GLN A 391 -3.51 17.03 20.81
C GLN A 391 -4.47 17.50 19.72
N GLY A 392 -4.62 16.70 18.68
CA GLY A 392 -5.57 16.96 17.59
C GLY A 392 -5.51 15.89 16.52
N GLN A 393 -5.84 16.28 15.30
CA GLN A 393 -5.85 15.42 14.13
C GLN A 393 -5.00 16.06 13.04
N ALA A 394 -4.21 15.25 12.34
CA ALA A 394 -3.56 15.65 11.09
C ALA A 394 -4.19 14.88 9.93
N LYS A 395 -4.38 15.57 8.82
CA LYS A 395 -4.68 14.94 7.54
C LYS A 395 -3.37 14.85 6.77
N VAL A 396 -2.94 13.63 6.52
CA VAL A 396 -1.72 13.32 5.75
C VAL A 396 -2.16 12.63 4.48
N ASP A 397 -1.70 13.15 3.35
CA ASP A 397 -2.00 12.56 2.05
C ASP A 397 -0.81 12.76 1.09
N HIS A 398 -0.15 11.68 0.68
CA HIS A 398 1.08 11.72 -0.12
C HIS A 398 2.14 12.66 0.50
N ASN A 399 2.52 13.75 -0.16
CA ASN A 399 3.45 14.74 0.40
C ASN A 399 2.75 15.89 1.16
N SER A 400 1.42 15.85 1.28
CA SER A 400 0.64 16.85 1.98
C SER A 400 0.48 16.48 3.46
N CYS A 401 0.58 17.48 4.31
CA CYS A 401 0.30 17.36 5.74
C CYS A 401 -0.42 18.63 6.18
N THR A 402 -1.58 18.49 6.79
CA THR A 402 -2.32 19.63 7.35
C THR A 402 -2.81 19.27 8.75
N PHE A 403 -2.82 20.25 9.65
CA PHE A 403 -3.30 20.06 11.01
C PHE A 403 -4.70 20.64 11.15
N GLY A 404 -5.62 19.83 11.68
CA GLY A 404 -6.92 20.31 12.12
C GLY A 404 -6.82 21.15 13.40
N PRO A 405 -7.96 21.51 14.01
CA PRO A 405 -7.97 22.23 15.28
C PRO A 405 -7.20 21.46 16.37
N LEU A 406 -6.22 22.13 17.00
CA LEU A 406 -5.42 21.57 18.08
C LEU A 406 -5.94 22.06 19.44
N ALA A 407 -6.20 21.13 20.35
CA ALA A 407 -6.52 21.42 21.74
C ALA A 407 -5.24 21.43 22.57
N MET A 408 -5.12 22.38 23.51
CA MET A 408 -3.92 22.51 24.34
C MET A 408 -4.23 22.85 25.80
N THR A 409 -3.32 22.48 26.70
CA THR A 409 -3.35 22.94 28.10
C THR A 409 -2.99 24.43 28.19
N ARG A 410 -3.29 25.08 29.33
CA ARG A 410 -2.99 26.51 29.57
C ARG A 410 -2.12 26.73 30.81
N ARG A 411 -0.94 26.11 30.84
CA ARG A 411 0.10 26.36 31.83
C ARG A 411 0.86 27.62 31.44
N ALA A 412 1.19 28.43 32.44
CA ALA A 412 2.12 29.54 32.28
C ALA A 412 3.55 29.04 32.49
N GLY A 413 4.48 29.54 31.68
CA GLY A 413 5.90 29.24 31.78
C GLY A 413 6.76 30.50 31.64
N PRO A 414 8.09 30.36 31.71
CA PRO A 414 9.01 31.45 31.44
C PRO A 414 8.75 32.11 30.07
N PRO A 415 8.91 33.44 29.93
CA PRO A 415 8.59 34.15 28.68
C PRO A 415 9.23 33.56 27.43
N ALA A 416 10.49 33.11 27.50
CA ALA A 416 11.18 32.49 26.38
C ALA A 416 10.55 31.16 25.92
N LEU A 417 10.03 30.35 26.85
CA LEU A 417 9.37 29.09 26.51
C LEU A 417 7.97 29.32 25.96
N MET A 418 7.28 30.35 26.45
CA MET A 418 5.98 30.79 25.92
C MET A 418 6.12 31.35 24.50
N ASP A 419 7.22 32.04 24.19
CA ASP A 419 7.54 32.51 22.84
C ASP A 419 7.80 31.32 21.89
N GLN A 420 8.63 30.35 22.29
CA GLN A 420 8.85 29.13 21.52
C GLN A 420 7.54 28.34 21.30
N GLU A 421 6.71 28.19 22.33
CA GLU A 421 5.39 27.59 22.22
C GLU A 421 4.54 28.27 21.15
N SER A 422 4.47 29.60 21.21
CA SER A 422 3.66 30.41 20.28
C SER A 422 4.13 30.24 18.84
N LYS A 423 5.45 30.25 18.61
CA LYS A 423 6.05 30.02 17.27
C LYS A 423 5.80 28.61 16.77
N PHE A 424 6.02 27.60 17.61
CA PHE A 424 5.78 26.21 17.26
C PHE A 424 4.33 25.97 16.80
N MET A 425 3.36 26.47 17.58
CA MET A 425 1.95 26.31 17.26
C MET A 425 1.53 27.12 16.01
N ALA A 426 2.09 28.30 15.81
CA ALA A 426 1.85 29.10 14.61
C ALA A 426 2.43 28.44 13.36
N ALA A 427 3.61 27.84 13.45
CA ALA A 427 4.24 27.09 12.36
C ALA A 427 3.39 25.87 11.95
N LEU A 428 2.91 25.08 12.93
CA LEU A 428 2.01 23.94 12.65
C LEU A 428 0.75 24.33 11.87
N GLN A 429 0.20 25.52 12.10
CA GLN A 429 -0.99 26.00 11.39
C GLN A 429 -0.73 26.38 9.93
N ARG A 430 0.53 26.63 9.55
CA ARG A 430 0.91 26.99 8.17
C ARG A 430 1.30 25.79 7.32
N VAL A 431 1.47 24.61 7.93
CA VAL A 431 1.92 23.40 7.23
C VAL A 431 0.87 22.96 6.21
N VAL A 432 1.33 22.75 4.99
CA VAL A 432 0.54 22.12 3.91
C VAL A 432 1.24 20.90 3.31
N GLN A 433 2.55 20.77 3.52
CA GLN A 433 3.38 19.72 2.96
C GLN A 433 4.41 19.21 3.96
N TYR A 434 5.00 18.06 3.67
CA TYR A 434 6.15 17.54 4.39
C TYR A 434 7.09 16.75 3.48
N ARG A 435 8.31 16.56 3.97
CA ARG A 435 9.30 15.64 3.38
C ARG A 435 10.17 15.03 4.47
N ILE A 436 10.63 13.81 4.26
CA ILE A 436 11.66 13.18 5.09
C ILE A 436 12.92 13.08 4.23
N ALA A 437 14.01 13.69 4.68
CA ALA A 437 15.29 13.59 3.98
C ALA A 437 15.93 12.22 4.19
N GLU A 438 16.87 11.85 3.31
CA GLU A 438 17.67 10.62 3.43
C GLU A 438 18.37 10.49 4.80
N THR A 439 18.69 11.62 5.43
CA THR A 439 19.27 11.68 6.78
C THR A 439 18.30 11.28 7.90
N GLY A 440 17.02 11.01 7.58
CA GLY A 440 15.96 10.70 8.54
C GLY A 440 15.33 11.92 9.21
N LEU A 441 15.68 13.14 8.78
CA LEU A 441 15.09 14.38 9.30
C LEU A 441 13.74 14.64 8.62
N LEU A 442 12.73 14.96 9.43
CA LEU A 442 11.42 15.39 8.96
C LEU A 442 11.40 16.91 8.81
N PHE A 443 10.87 17.39 7.68
CA PHE A 443 10.63 18.80 7.40
C PHE A 443 9.14 19.01 7.14
N LEU A 444 8.54 20.00 7.80
CA LEU A 444 7.19 20.48 7.51
C LEU A 444 7.27 21.81 6.77
N ILE A 445 6.46 21.95 5.73
CA ILE A 445 6.62 22.98 4.70
C ILE A 445 5.31 23.78 4.58
N ASP A 446 5.41 25.10 4.47
CA ASP A 446 4.28 25.99 4.24
C ASP A 446 3.90 26.12 2.75
N ALA A 447 2.85 26.90 2.46
CA ALA A 447 2.31 27.05 1.11
C ALA A 447 3.27 27.80 0.16
N GLU A 448 4.20 28.55 0.72
CA GLU A 448 5.26 29.26 0.01
C GLU A 448 6.48 28.37 -0.29
N GLY A 449 6.49 27.13 0.21
CA GLY A 449 7.59 26.18 0.03
C GLY A 449 8.74 26.36 1.03
N THR A 450 8.50 27.04 2.15
CA THR A 450 9.50 27.26 3.21
C THR A 450 9.44 26.15 4.26
N ASP A 451 10.59 25.61 4.64
CA ASP A 451 10.71 24.68 5.78
C ASP A 451 10.42 25.45 7.09
N VAL A 452 9.23 25.29 7.65
CA VAL A 452 8.81 26.00 8.87
C VAL A 452 9.13 25.23 10.16
N LEU A 453 9.26 23.91 10.07
CA LEU A 453 9.66 23.06 11.18
C LEU A 453 10.58 21.95 10.68
N ARG A 454 11.61 21.64 11.47
CA ARG A 454 12.49 20.48 11.25
C ARG A 454 12.55 19.63 12.50
N PHE A 455 12.50 18.31 12.32
CA PHE A 455 12.52 17.35 13.41
C PHE A 455 13.52 16.23 13.21
N SER A 456 14.03 15.71 14.32
CA SER A 456 14.72 14.42 14.42
C SER A 456 13.76 13.35 14.96
N LYS A 457 13.93 12.09 14.53
CA LYS A 457 13.12 10.98 15.04
C LYS A 457 13.60 10.59 16.43
N MET A 458 12.68 10.47 17.38
CA MET A 458 12.99 9.94 18.70
C MET A 458 12.89 8.41 18.65
N GLU A 459 13.95 7.71 19.08
CA GLU A 459 13.88 6.27 19.30
C GLU A 459 12.98 5.98 20.51
N ASN A 460 12.12 4.96 20.38
CA ASN A 460 11.24 4.50 21.45
C ASN A 460 12.00 3.73 22.54
#